data_AF-A0A0R2K2C3-F1
#
_entry.id   AF-A0A0R2K2C3-F1
#
_cell.length_a   1.000
_cell.length_b   1.000
_cell.length_c   1.000
_cell.angle_alpha   90.00
_cell.angle_beta   90.00
_cell.angle_gamma   90.00
#
_symmetry.space_group_name_H-M   'P 1'
#
loop_
_entity.id
_entity.type
_entity.pdbx_description
1 polymer ?
#
loop_
_entity_poly.entity_id
_entity_poly.type
_entity_poly.pdbx_seq_one_letter_code
_entity_poly.pdbx_strand_id
1 'polypeptide(L)'
;MSDIKLNSEVKELLDEVNEKISGEVTFDYGTEKSGYVRYDQSYQSWQNGDLIIHVKDITAPNYTVSHELRHALLDATGYPMISFNLTSGHQDFDEQLMIVTTTLYDTVTHLNIYNWQKSHGLLTNEVQTEYLKGVQQTIKPEEKGKMDGMMHLRLLTLLDALVFYGNDFDKVADQFQLDYPISLQGAQKVYQELIQKPVDSPFALRRTVVKAFEAFDAQLERWNLPTVGGKEFVTLGSVFSNRQLRLEVRQLFQISHSEIQDKATKQRAYIGIGVTDQQNAFVLPTPPQNKSEVFFKHMYGMSIKDLFEQLNLPYSVR
;
A
#
# COMPACT_ATOMS: atom_id res chain seq x y z
N MET A 1 -18.87 23.11 -17.49
CA MET A 1 -17.99 22.02 -17.05
C MET A 1 -17.23 21.54 -18.28
N SER A 2 -15.91 21.44 -18.21
CA SER A 2 -15.15 20.82 -19.31
C SER A 2 -15.53 19.35 -19.40
N ASP A 3 -15.99 18.92 -20.57
CA ASP A 3 -16.39 17.53 -20.82
C ASP A 3 -15.13 16.65 -20.76
N ILE A 4 -14.94 15.94 -19.65
CA ILE A 4 -13.78 15.05 -19.46
C ILE A 4 -13.99 13.82 -20.33
N LYS A 5 -13.23 13.73 -21.41
CA LYS A 5 -13.31 12.61 -22.35
C LYS A 5 -12.28 11.54 -22.01
N LEU A 6 -12.75 10.43 -21.47
CA LEU A 6 -11.94 9.22 -21.30
C LEU A 6 -11.60 8.61 -22.67
N ASN A 7 -10.36 8.16 -22.84
CA ASN A 7 -9.90 7.47 -24.04
C ASN A 7 -10.38 6.00 -24.07
N SER A 8 -10.06 5.26 -25.13
CA SER A 8 -10.48 3.85 -25.28
C SER A 8 -9.93 2.96 -24.16
N GLU A 9 -8.64 3.06 -23.86
CA GLU A 9 -7.96 2.24 -22.85
C GLU A 9 -8.59 2.37 -21.47
N VAL A 10 -8.94 3.61 -21.07
CA VAL A 10 -9.56 3.86 -19.76
C VAL A 10 -11.00 3.38 -19.73
N LYS A 11 -11.72 3.43 -20.86
CA LYS A 11 -13.09 2.89 -20.96
C LYS A 11 -13.11 1.37 -20.89
N GLU A 12 -12.18 0.71 -21.57
CA GLU A 12 -12.05 -0.76 -21.49
C GLU A 12 -11.71 -1.21 -20.06
N LEU A 13 -10.81 -0.49 -19.37
CA LEU A 13 -10.53 -0.76 -17.97
C LEU A 13 -11.75 -0.51 -17.06
N LEU A 14 -12.52 0.54 -17.32
CA LEU A 14 -13.76 0.83 -16.60
C LEU A 14 -14.77 -0.32 -16.75
N ASP A 15 -14.95 -0.83 -17.97
CA ASP A 15 -15.82 -1.97 -18.24
C ASP A 15 -15.33 -3.22 -17.50
N GLU A 16 -14.01 -3.50 -17.50
CA GLU A 16 -13.42 -4.61 -16.74
C GLU A 16 -13.70 -4.49 -15.23
N VAL A 17 -13.57 -3.29 -14.64
CA VAL A 17 -13.87 -3.07 -13.22
C VAL A 17 -15.35 -3.28 -12.94
N ASN A 18 -16.24 -2.73 -13.77
CA ASN A 18 -17.69 -2.91 -13.64
C ASN A 18 -18.11 -4.39 -13.69
N GLU A 19 -17.42 -5.24 -14.45
CA GLU A 19 -17.66 -6.69 -14.47
C GLU A 19 -17.26 -7.42 -13.16
N LYS A 20 -16.39 -6.81 -12.34
CA LYS A 20 -15.86 -7.43 -11.10
C LYS A 20 -16.55 -6.95 -9.84
N ILE A 21 -17.22 -5.80 -9.88
CA ILE A 21 -17.91 -5.23 -8.72
C ILE A 21 -19.41 -5.49 -8.81
N SER A 22 -20.11 -5.37 -7.68
CA SER A 22 -21.57 -5.60 -7.64
C SER A 22 -22.40 -4.40 -8.06
N GLY A 23 -21.84 -3.18 -7.96
CA GLY A 23 -22.48 -1.93 -8.35
C GLY A 23 -21.87 -1.37 -9.63
N GLU A 24 -21.93 -0.05 -9.79
CA GLU A 24 -21.33 0.68 -10.91
C GLU A 24 -20.21 1.62 -10.47
N VAL A 25 -19.27 1.88 -11.37
CA VAL A 25 -18.27 2.93 -11.17
C VAL A 25 -18.80 4.28 -11.65
N THR A 26 -18.77 5.27 -10.78
CA THR A 26 -19.14 6.66 -11.07
C THR A 26 -17.97 7.61 -10.81
N PHE A 27 -17.97 8.76 -11.47
CA PHE A 27 -16.90 9.75 -11.36
C PHE A 27 -17.41 11.06 -10.82
N ASP A 28 -16.70 11.59 -9.82
CA ASP A 28 -16.91 12.93 -9.26
C ASP A 28 -15.69 13.79 -9.63
N TYR A 29 -15.85 14.60 -10.69
CA TYR A 29 -14.79 15.47 -11.20
C TYR A 29 -14.85 16.86 -10.58
N GLY A 30 -13.73 17.25 -9.97
CA GLY A 30 -13.45 18.63 -9.61
C GLY A 30 -13.11 19.49 -10.83
N THR A 31 -12.57 20.69 -10.55
CA THR A 31 -12.28 21.70 -11.57
C THR A 31 -10.82 22.17 -11.56
N GLU A 32 -10.00 21.66 -10.64
CA GLU A 32 -8.61 22.07 -10.49
C GLU A 32 -7.76 21.63 -11.68
N LYS A 33 -6.77 22.44 -12.05
CA LYS A 33 -5.78 22.17 -13.11
C LYS A 33 -4.43 22.71 -12.69
N SER A 34 -3.82 22.06 -11.71
CA SER A 34 -2.56 22.51 -11.11
C SER A 34 -1.35 22.44 -12.05
N GLY A 35 -1.43 21.67 -13.15
CA GLY A 35 -0.33 21.51 -14.10
C GLY A 35 0.78 20.58 -13.60
N TYR A 36 0.45 19.76 -12.60
CA TYR A 36 1.25 18.66 -12.08
C TYR A 36 0.33 17.53 -11.60
N VAL A 37 0.86 16.30 -11.54
CA VAL A 37 0.12 15.14 -11.02
C VAL A 37 0.72 14.66 -9.69
N ARG A 38 -0.14 14.29 -8.73
CA ARG A 38 0.22 13.72 -7.43
C ARG A 38 -0.81 12.67 -6.99
N TYR A 39 -0.39 11.81 -6.06
CA TYR A 39 -1.22 10.75 -5.52
C TYR A 39 -2.42 11.25 -4.68
N ASP A 40 -2.38 12.48 -4.15
CA ASP A 40 -3.42 13.05 -3.28
C ASP A 40 -4.56 13.78 -4.04
N GLN A 41 -4.48 13.80 -5.37
CA GLN A 41 -5.43 14.48 -6.25
C GLN A 41 -6.65 13.61 -6.61
N SER A 42 -6.63 12.33 -6.24
CA SER A 42 -7.76 11.40 -6.37
C SER A 42 -7.89 10.49 -5.17
N TYR A 43 -9.09 9.95 -4.98
CA TYR A 43 -9.35 8.89 -4.01
C TYR A 43 -10.65 8.15 -4.35
N GLN A 44 -10.82 6.98 -3.76
CA GLN A 44 -11.99 6.13 -3.93
C GLN A 44 -12.89 6.17 -2.70
N SER A 45 -14.20 6.08 -2.92
CA SER A 45 -15.17 5.78 -1.86
C SER A 45 -16.20 4.77 -2.35
N TRP A 46 -16.75 3.99 -1.41
CA TRP A 46 -17.77 2.98 -1.70
C TRP A 46 -19.11 3.40 -1.08
N GLN A 47 -20.18 3.34 -1.87
CA GLN A 47 -21.54 3.64 -1.41
C GLN A 47 -22.51 2.60 -1.94
N ASN A 48 -23.12 1.81 -1.04
CA ASN A 48 -24.11 0.79 -1.39
C ASN A 48 -23.68 -0.21 -2.50
N GLY A 49 -22.37 -0.48 -2.61
CA GLY A 49 -21.80 -1.37 -3.63
C GLY A 49 -21.31 -0.66 -4.89
N ASP A 50 -21.64 0.63 -5.07
CA ASP A 50 -21.10 1.49 -6.11
C ASP A 50 -19.73 2.04 -5.70
N LEU A 51 -18.82 2.13 -6.68
CA LEU A 51 -17.51 2.74 -6.51
C LEU A 51 -17.54 4.16 -7.07
N ILE A 52 -17.19 5.14 -6.23
CA ILE A 52 -17.06 6.54 -6.62
C ILE A 52 -15.58 6.90 -6.68
N ILE A 53 -15.12 7.30 -7.86
CA ILE A 53 -13.77 7.81 -8.06
C ILE A 53 -13.85 9.35 -8.05
N HIS A 54 -13.28 9.95 -7.00
CA HIS A 54 -13.20 11.40 -6.86
C HIS A 54 -11.90 11.89 -7.48
N VAL A 55 -11.98 12.76 -8.50
CA VAL A 55 -10.84 13.34 -9.20
C VAL A 55 -10.86 14.84 -8.98
N LYS A 56 -10.10 15.34 -7.99
CA LYS A 56 -10.09 16.76 -7.61
C LYS A 56 -9.44 17.61 -8.70
N ASP A 57 -8.31 17.12 -9.22
CA ASP A 57 -7.50 17.78 -10.25
C ASP A 57 -7.61 17.05 -11.59
N ILE A 58 -8.00 17.79 -12.63
CA ILE A 58 -8.23 17.30 -14.00
C ILE A 58 -7.09 17.70 -14.95
N THR A 59 -5.86 17.85 -14.45
CA THR A 59 -4.64 18.07 -15.25
C THR A 59 -4.41 16.90 -16.21
N ALA A 60 -4.43 15.66 -15.71
CA ALA A 60 -4.22 14.45 -16.52
C ALA A 60 -5.30 13.38 -16.24
N PRO A 61 -6.58 13.61 -16.61
CA PRO A 61 -7.71 12.80 -16.14
C PRO A 61 -7.63 11.34 -16.58
N ASN A 62 -7.13 11.02 -17.78
CA ASN A 62 -6.98 9.63 -18.22
C ASN A 62 -5.93 8.87 -17.37
N TYR A 63 -4.84 9.54 -17.00
CA TYR A 63 -3.83 8.98 -16.10
C TYR A 63 -4.43 8.78 -14.70
N THR A 64 -5.04 9.81 -14.14
CA THR A 64 -5.59 9.77 -12.77
C THR A 64 -6.72 8.74 -12.65
N VAL A 65 -7.68 8.72 -13.58
CA VAL A 65 -8.81 7.78 -13.54
C VAL A 65 -8.35 6.33 -13.71
N SER A 66 -7.44 6.08 -14.66
CA SER A 66 -6.92 4.71 -14.83
C SER A 66 -6.14 4.26 -13.61
N HIS A 67 -5.41 5.14 -12.93
CA HIS A 67 -4.70 4.83 -11.70
C HIS A 67 -5.65 4.26 -10.64
N GLU A 68 -6.75 4.97 -10.37
CA GLU A 68 -7.76 4.54 -9.41
C GLU A 68 -8.47 3.25 -9.84
N LEU A 69 -8.88 3.17 -11.12
CA LEU A 69 -9.50 1.94 -11.64
C LEU A 69 -8.58 0.72 -11.50
N ARG A 70 -7.26 0.88 -11.65
CA ARG A 70 -6.31 -0.23 -11.46
C ARG A 70 -6.21 -0.65 -9.99
N HIS A 71 -6.23 0.29 -9.04
CA HIS A 71 -6.35 -0.05 -7.62
C HIS A 71 -7.65 -0.82 -7.34
N ALA A 72 -8.79 -0.32 -7.85
CA ALA A 72 -10.08 -0.98 -7.69
C ALA A 72 -10.10 -2.41 -8.28
N LEU A 73 -9.44 -2.62 -9.42
CA LEU A 73 -9.32 -3.95 -10.02
C LEU A 73 -8.49 -4.91 -9.16
N LEU A 74 -7.41 -4.43 -8.52
CA LEU A 74 -6.61 -5.25 -7.60
C LEU A 74 -7.47 -5.69 -6.40
N ASP A 75 -8.24 -4.77 -5.83
CA ASP A 75 -9.15 -5.05 -4.71
C ASP A 75 -10.22 -6.08 -5.11
N ALA A 76 -10.86 -5.88 -6.27
CA ALA A 76 -11.91 -6.78 -6.77
C ALA A 76 -11.38 -8.16 -7.18
N THR A 77 -10.08 -8.30 -7.44
CA THR A 77 -9.45 -9.58 -7.83
C THR A 77 -8.78 -10.31 -6.67
N GLY A 78 -9.00 -9.87 -5.43
CA GLY A 78 -8.55 -10.56 -4.22
C GLY A 78 -7.05 -10.40 -3.94
N TYR A 79 -6.45 -9.31 -4.42
CA TYR A 79 -5.12 -8.92 -3.95
C TYR A 79 -5.18 -8.55 -2.46
N PRO A 80 -4.11 -8.86 -1.71
CA PRO A 80 -4.07 -8.63 -0.27
C PRO A 80 -4.09 -7.15 0.05
N MET A 81 -5.14 -6.69 0.75
CA MET A 81 -5.26 -5.31 1.22
C MET A 81 -4.66 -5.13 2.63
N ILE A 82 -4.30 -3.91 2.97
CA ILE A 82 -3.93 -3.52 4.33
C ILE A 82 -5.15 -3.05 5.13
N SER A 83 -5.11 -3.24 6.45
CA SER A 83 -6.10 -2.70 7.38
C SER A 83 -5.45 -2.29 8.71
N PHE A 84 -6.09 -1.36 9.41
CA PHE A 84 -5.56 -0.73 10.61
C PHE A 84 -6.45 -1.03 11.82
N ASN A 85 -6.16 -2.17 12.45
CA ASN A 85 -6.93 -2.70 13.58
C ASN A 85 -6.29 -2.38 14.94
N LEU A 86 -5.10 -1.76 14.93
CA LEU A 86 -4.34 -1.40 16.11
C LEU A 86 -4.26 0.12 16.27
N THR A 87 -3.94 0.58 17.47
CA THR A 87 -3.80 2.00 17.83
C THR A 87 -2.75 2.17 18.92
N SER A 88 -1.91 3.19 18.82
CA SER A 88 -1.02 3.61 19.91
C SER A 88 -1.77 4.32 21.04
N GLY A 89 -3.04 4.71 20.81
CA GLY A 89 -3.80 5.61 21.67
C GLY A 89 -3.54 7.10 21.38
N HIS A 90 -2.64 7.42 20.45
CA HIS A 90 -2.34 8.78 20.00
C HIS A 90 -2.74 8.96 18.54
N GLN A 91 -3.86 9.64 18.30
CA GLN A 91 -4.46 9.74 16.97
C GLN A 91 -3.51 10.31 15.91
N ASP A 92 -2.86 11.44 16.18
CA ASP A 92 -1.94 12.08 15.21
C ASP A 92 -0.78 11.16 14.83
N PHE A 93 -0.28 10.37 15.79
CA PHE A 93 0.79 9.42 15.54
C PHE A 93 0.29 8.23 14.72
N ASP A 94 -0.88 7.69 15.05
CA ASP A 94 -1.51 6.61 14.28
C ASP A 94 -1.80 7.03 12.84
N GLU A 95 -2.29 8.26 12.63
CA GLU A 95 -2.54 8.81 11.30
C GLU A 95 -1.25 8.94 10.48
N GLN A 96 -0.15 9.36 11.10
CA GLN A 96 1.16 9.40 10.43
C GLN A 96 1.64 8.00 10.03
N LEU A 97 1.53 7.01 10.93
CA LEU A 97 1.87 5.62 10.61
C LEU A 97 0.99 5.07 9.48
N MET A 98 -0.31 5.36 9.52
CA MET A 98 -1.25 4.98 8.47
C MET A 98 -0.85 5.57 7.12
N ILE A 99 -0.55 6.88 7.05
CA ILE A 99 -0.12 7.53 5.81
C ILE A 99 1.14 6.87 5.27
N VAL A 100 2.19 6.71 6.09
CA VAL A 100 3.47 6.15 5.65
C VAL A 100 3.31 4.72 5.15
N THR A 101 2.59 3.88 5.90
CA THR A 101 2.42 2.46 5.55
C THR A 101 1.48 2.25 4.36
N THR A 102 0.44 3.07 4.21
CA THR A 102 -0.40 3.08 3.00
C THR A 102 0.41 3.50 1.79
N THR A 103 1.20 4.59 1.88
CA THR A 103 2.07 5.00 0.78
C THR A 103 3.07 3.90 0.40
N LEU A 104 3.66 3.18 1.35
CA LEU A 104 4.54 2.05 1.04
C LEU A 104 3.81 0.88 0.37
N TYR A 105 2.60 0.56 0.83
CA TYR A 105 1.75 -0.45 0.19
C TYR A 105 1.43 -0.05 -1.25
N ASP A 106 0.98 1.20 -1.46
CA ASP A 106 0.63 1.75 -2.77
C ASP A 106 1.84 1.78 -3.69
N THR A 107 3.03 2.19 -3.22
CA THR A 107 4.25 2.14 -4.03
C THR A 107 4.56 0.72 -4.53
N VAL A 108 4.21 -0.32 -3.78
CA VAL A 108 4.36 -1.70 -4.27
C VAL A 108 3.25 -2.07 -5.26
N THR A 109 2.00 -1.67 -5.07
CA THR A 109 0.93 -1.92 -6.06
C THR A 109 1.20 -1.15 -7.36
N HIS A 110 1.82 0.03 -7.26
CA HIS A 110 2.22 0.89 -8.37
C HIS A 110 3.21 0.23 -9.33
N LEU A 111 3.97 -0.77 -8.89
CA LEU A 111 4.78 -1.60 -9.80
C LEU A 111 3.92 -2.22 -10.90
N ASN A 112 2.68 -2.60 -10.61
CA ASN A 112 1.76 -3.13 -11.62
C ASN A 112 0.97 -2.04 -12.33
N ILE A 113 0.56 -1.00 -11.59
CA ILE A 113 -0.27 0.08 -12.13
C ILE A 113 0.51 0.90 -13.15
N TYR A 114 1.70 1.37 -12.82
CA TYR A 114 2.51 2.17 -13.73
C TYR A 114 3.02 1.35 -14.93
N ASN A 115 3.36 0.08 -14.75
CA ASN A 115 3.69 -0.80 -15.88
C ASN A 115 2.52 -0.95 -16.85
N TRP A 116 1.31 -1.16 -16.33
CA TRP A 116 0.09 -1.21 -17.16
C TRP A 116 -0.16 0.14 -17.84
N GLN A 117 -0.13 1.26 -17.12
CA GLN A 117 -0.36 2.59 -17.71
C GLN A 117 0.69 2.92 -18.78
N LYS A 118 1.94 2.51 -18.60
CA LYS A 118 3.00 2.66 -19.61
C LYS A 118 2.69 1.85 -20.87
N SER A 119 2.30 0.58 -20.73
CA SER A 119 2.01 -0.28 -21.89
C SER A 119 0.76 0.15 -22.66
N HIS A 120 -0.15 0.90 -22.03
CA HIS A 120 -1.38 1.44 -22.64
C HIS A 120 -1.24 2.93 -23.02
N GLY A 121 0.00 3.47 -23.04
CA GLY A 121 0.27 4.82 -23.53
C GLY A 121 -0.26 5.97 -22.64
N LEU A 122 -0.59 5.68 -21.38
CA LEU A 122 -1.12 6.65 -20.42
C LEU A 122 -0.01 7.39 -19.65
N LEU A 123 1.19 6.82 -19.57
CA LEU A 123 2.39 7.51 -19.04
C LEU A 123 3.15 8.25 -20.16
N THR A 124 2.51 9.26 -20.75
CA THR A 124 3.12 10.09 -21.79
C THR A 124 4.27 10.95 -21.25
N ASN A 125 5.08 11.53 -22.15
CA ASN A 125 6.14 12.48 -21.74
C ASN A 125 5.57 13.70 -20.98
N GLU A 126 4.35 14.12 -21.29
CA GLU A 126 3.66 15.20 -20.59
C GLU A 126 3.34 14.80 -19.14
N VAL A 127 2.70 13.64 -18.95
CA VAL A 127 2.41 13.09 -17.61
C VAL A 127 3.70 12.88 -16.81
N GLN A 128 4.77 12.38 -17.45
CA GLN A 128 6.09 12.24 -16.81
C GLN A 128 6.67 13.58 -16.35
N THR A 129 6.46 14.66 -17.11
CA THR A 129 6.90 16.01 -16.76
C THR A 129 6.04 16.59 -15.62
N GLU A 130 4.73 16.35 -15.67
CA GLU A 130 3.79 16.77 -14.63
C GLU A 130 4.02 16.02 -13.32
N TYR A 131 4.42 14.75 -13.36
CA TYR A 131 4.77 13.96 -12.19
C TYR A 131 6.03 14.50 -11.52
N LEU A 132 7.07 14.84 -12.31
CA LEU A 132 8.29 15.48 -11.79
C LEU A 132 7.95 16.78 -11.03
N LYS A 133 7.09 17.62 -11.62
CA LYS A 133 6.61 18.84 -10.95
C LYS A 133 5.87 18.49 -9.66
N GLY A 134 5.04 17.45 -9.67
CA GLY A 134 4.33 16.94 -8.50
C GLY A 134 5.29 16.57 -7.36
N VAL A 135 6.36 15.83 -7.67
CA VAL A 135 7.44 15.50 -6.73
C VAL A 135 8.06 16.78 -6.15
N GLN A 136 8.40 17.76 -6.98
CA GLN A 136 9.00 19.03 -6.56
C GLN A 136 8.06 19.93 -5.76
N GLN A 137 6.73 19.75 -5.88
CA GLN A 137 5.75 20.40 -5.01
C GLN A 137 5.61 19.70 -3.66
N THR A 138 5.83 18.39 -3.60
CA THR A 138 5.69 17.59 -2.37
C THR A 138 6.91 17.71 -1.46
N ILE A 139 8.12 17.66 -2.03
CA ILE A 139 9.37 17.63 -1.27
C ILE A 139 10.30 18.77 -1.66
N LYS A 140 10.97 19.34 -0.66
CA LYS A 140 12.01 20.36 -0.87
C LYS A 140 13.37 19.69 -1.08
N PRO A 141 14.26 20.24 -1.92
CA PRO A 141 15.63 19.77 -2.04
C PRO A 141 16.34 19.65 -0.69
N GLU A 142 17.34 18.77 -0.61
CA GLU A 142 18.18 18.59 0.56
C GLU A 142 19.13 19.77 0.74
N GLU A 143 19.28 20.23 1.98
CA GLU A 143 20.30 21.24 2.28
C GLU A 143 21.68 20.60 2.31
N LYS A 144 22.50 20.87 1.28
CA LYS A 144 23.94 20.57 1.16
C LYS A 144 24.43 19.43 2.06
N GLY A 145 24.01 18.20 1.75
CA GLY A 145 24.54 16.99 2.36
C GLY A 145 24.18 16.76 3.83
N LYS A 146 23.12 17.40 4.34
CA LYS A 146 22.62 17.18 5.70
C LYS A 146 21.30 16.43 5.68
N MET A 147 21.16 15.51 6.62
CA MET A 147 19.87 14.90 6.95
C MET A 147 19.06 15.86 7.81
N ASP A 148 17.76 15.92 7.58
CA ASP A 148 16.80 16.77 8.31
C ASP A 148 15.50 16.00 8.61
N GLY A 149 14.49 16.70 9.13
CA GLY A 149 13.20 16.09 9.47
C GLY A 149 12.40 15.55 8.26
N MET A 150 12.71 15.94 7.02
CA MET A 150 11.96 15.54 5.81
C MET A 150 12.50 14.26 5.16
N MET A 151 13.56 13.64 5.71
CA MET A 151 14.19 12.45 5.12
C MET A 151 13.21 11.30 4.87
N HIS A 152 12.26 11.07 5.78
CA HIS A 152 11.24 10.03 5.63
C HIS A 152 10.30 10.30 4.43
N LEU A 153 9.81 11.54 4.29
CA LEU A 153 8.94 11.95 3.20
C LEU A 153 9.69 11.91 1.86
N ARG A 154 10.93 12.41 1.81
CA ARG A 154 11.77 12.32 0.61
C ARG A 154 12.02 10.88 0.19
N LEU A 155 12.30 9.98 1.14
CA LEU A 155 12.50 8.56 0.86
C LEU A 155 11.25 7.94 0.23
N LEU A 156 10.06 8.18 0.79
CA LEU A 156 8.79 7.68 0.24
C LEU A 156 8.52 8.22 -1.16
N THR A 157 8.59 9.53 -1.33
CA THR A 157 8.30 10.18 -2.62
C THR A 157 9.27 9.73 -3.71
N LEU A 158 10.57 9.62 -3.39
CA LEU A 158 11.57 9.18 -4.37
C LEU A 158 11.50 7.68 -4.66
N LEU A 159 11.09 6.87 -3.69
CA LEU A 159 10.85 5.44 -3.91
C LEU A 159 9.70 5.25 -4.90
N ASP A 160 8.58 5.95 -4.70
CA ASP A 160 7.45 5.92 -5.65
C ASP A 160 7.85 6.45 -7.03
N ALA A 161 8.65 7.52 -7.08
CA ALA A 161 9.15 8.04 -8.34
C ALA A 161 10.07 7.04 -9.08
N LEU A 162 10.90 6.28 -8.37
CA LEU A 162 11.69 5.19 -8.97
C LEU A 162 10.77 4.12 -9.58
N VAL A 163 9.65 3.79 -8.91
CA VAL A 163 8.64 2.87 -9.44
C VAL A 163 7.92 3.47 -10.66
N PHE A 164 7.57 4.75 -10.62
CA PHE A 164 6.89 5.48 -11.70
C PHE A 164 7.73 5.54 -12.98
N TYR A 165 8.98 5.98 -12.90
CA TYR A 165 9.83 6.10 -14.08
C TYR A 165 10.37 4.74 -14.54
N GLY A 166 10.70 3.83 -13.61
CA GLY A 166 11.28 2.53 -13.91
C GLY A 166 12.48 2.66 -14.86
N ASN A 167 12.41 2.01 -16.02
CA ASN A 167 13.46 2.07 -17.05
C ASN A 167 13.68 3.49 -17.64
N ASP A 168 12.76 4.43 -17.44
CA ASP A 168 12.88 5.81 -17.92
C ASP A 168 13.54 6.73 -16.86
N PHE A 169 13.99 6.19 -15.71
CA PHE A 169 14.52 7.00 -14.62
C PHE A 169 15.73 7.85 -15.02
N ASP A 170 16.54 7.38 -15.97
CA ASP A 170 17.69 8.14 -16.50
C ASP A 170 17.30 9.52 -17.04
N LYS A 171 16.04 9.72 -17.46
CA LYS A 171 15.54 11.03 -17.93
C LYS A 171 15.50 12.10 -16.82
N VAL A 172 15.39 11.69 -15.56
CA VAL A 172 15.25 12.58 -14.39
C VAL A 172 16.34 12.37 -13.34
N ALA A 173 17.23 11.39 -13.54
CA ALA A 173 18.25 10.99 -12.59
C ALA A 173 19.15 12.17 -12.18
N ASP A 174 19.60 13.00 -13.13
CA ASP A 174 20.45 14.16 -12.84
C ASP A 174 19.76 15.17 -11.92
N GLN A 175 18.47 15.46 -12.16
CA GLN A 175 17.70 16.38 -11.33
C GLN A 175 17.53 15.83 -9.91
N PHE A 176 17.20 14.55 -9.78
CA PHE A 176 17.01 13.92 -8.47
C PHE A 176 18.33 13.79 -7.70
N GLN A 177 19.43 13.51 -8.40
CA GLN A 177 20.76 13.41 -7.80
C GLN A 177 21.27 14.77 -7.32
N LEU A 178 20.91 15.85 -8.03
CA LEU A 178 21.20 17.22 -7.63
C LEU A 178 20.37 17.64 -6.40
N ASP A 179 19.06 17.40 -6.44
CA ASP A 179 18.15 17.89 -5.41
C ASP A 179 18.11 17.02 -4.15
N TYR A 180 18.26 15.70 -4.28
CA TYR A 180 18.03 14.73 -3.21
C TYR A 180 19.12 13.65 -3.09
N PRO A 181 20.42 14.01 -3.05
CA PRO A 181 21.50 13.04 -3.15
C PRO A 181 21.47 11.93 -2.08
N ILE A 182 21.09 12.24 -0.84
CA ILE A 182 21.06 11.25 0.26
C ILE A 182 19.81 10.38 0.16
N SER A 183 18.64 11.02 0.02
CA SER A 183 17.35 10.32 0.00
C SER A 183 17.20 9.47 -1.25
N LEU A 184 17.72 9.91 -2.40
CA LEU A 184 17.75 9.12 -3.63
C LEU A 184 18.57 7.84 -3.43
N GLN A 185 19.75 7.93 -2.80
CA GLN A 185 20.56 6.75 -2.52
C GLN A 185 19.82 5.76 -1.59
N GLY A 186 19.09 6.27 -0.60
CA GLY A 186 18.23 5.46 0.26
C GLY A 186 17.10 4.79 -0.53
N ALA A 187 16.39 5.56 -1.35
CA ALA A 187 15.28 5.10 -2.16
C ALA A 187 15.71 4.03 -3.17
N GLN A 188 16.88 4.20 -3.80
CA GLN A 188 17.45 3.20 -4.70
C GLN A 188 17.73 1.88 -3.98
N LYS A 189 18.26 1.90 -2.75
CA LYS A 189 18.49 0.67 -1.97
C LYS A 189 17.19 -0.08 -1.69
N VAL A 190 16.15 0.65 -1.28
CA VAL A 190 14.82 0.07 -1.04
C VAL A 190 14.22 -0.46 -2.35
N TYR A 191 14.25 0.34 -3.42
CA TYR A 191 13.74 -0.02 -4.74
C TYR A 191 14.35 -1.32 -5.27
N GLN A 192 15.68 -1.49 -5.14
CA GLN A 192 16.36 -2.71 -5.54
C GLN A 192 15.80 -3.96 -4.83
N GLU A 193 15.45 -3.86 -3.54
CA GLU A 193 14.82 -4.99 -2.83
C GLU A 193 13.42 -5.32 -3.36
N LEU A 194 12.67 -4.30 -3.82
CA LEU A 194 11.31 -4.46 -4.36
C LEU A 194 11.32 -5.17 -5.71
N ILE A 195 12.25 -4.81 -6.59
CA ILE A 195 12.27 -5.29 -7.99
C ILE A 195 13.02 -6.61 -8.20
N GLN A 196 13.61 -7.20 -7.16
CA GLN A 196 14.32 -8.50 -7.25
C GLN A 196 13.45 -9.62 -7.85
N LYS A 197 12.12 -9.55 -7.66
CA LYS A 197 11.17 -10.53 -8.16
C LYS A 197 9.92 -9.81 -8.68
N PRO A 198 9.31 -10.30 -9.78
CA PRO A 198 8.09 -9.71 -10.31
C PRO A 198 6.94 -9.77 -9.29
N VAL A 199 6.02 -8.81 -9.41
CA VAL A 199 4.79 -8.69 -8.62
C VAL A 199 3.60 -9.12 -9.50
N ASP A 200 3.56 -10.38 -9.90
CA ASP A 200 2.64 -10.91 -10.91
C ASP A 200 1.44 -11.68 -10.33
N SER A 201 1.31 -11.71 -9.01
CA SER A 201 0.27 -12.46 -8.31
C SER A 201 -0.03 -11.87 -6.92
N PRO A 202 -1.20 -12.18 -6.31
CA PRO A 202 -1.52 -11.76 -4.95
C PRO A 202 -0.45 -12.14 -3.93
N PHE A 203 0.11 -13.36 -4.05
CA PHE A 203 1.20 -13.81 -3.18
C PHE A 203 2.49 -13.01 -3.40
N ALA A 204 2.83 -12.68 -4.65
CA ALA A 204 3.98 -11.85 -4.95
C ALA A 204 3.81 -10.43 -4.42
N LEU A 205 2.60 -9.84 -4.52
CA LEU A 205 2.30 -8.52 -3.93
C LEU A 205 2.51 -8.55 -2.43
N ARG A 206 1.87 -9.49 -1.71
CA ARG A 206 2.03 -9.64 -0.26
C ARG A 206 3.50 -9.67 0.13
N ARG A 207 4.27 -10.57 -0.51
CA ARG A 207 5.70 -10.75 -0.22
C ARG A 207 6.48 -9.45 -0.42
N THR A 208 6.20 -8.72 -1.50
CA THR A 208 6.92 -7.48 -1.81
C THR A 208 6.53 -6.34 -0.87
N VAL A 209 5.28 -6.27 -0.41
CA VAL A 209 4.85 -5.32 0.65
C VAL A 209 5.60 -5.58 1.96
N VAL A 210 5.68 -6.83 2.41
CA VAL A 210 6.44 -7.16 3.64
C VAL A 210 7.91 -6.76 3.50
N LYS A 211 8.52 -7.02 2.33
CA LYS A 211 9.89 -6.57 2.04
C LYS A 211 10.02 -5.05 2.02
N ALA A 212 9.02 -4.32 1.52
CA ALA A 212 9.03 -2.86 1.49
C ALA A 212 9.06 -2.28 2.90
N PHE A 213 8.23 -2.78 3.81
CA PHE A 213 8.25 -2.37 5.22
C PHE A 213 9.62 -2.63 5.86
N GLU A 214 10.18 -3.83 5.66
CA GLU A 214 11.47 -4.20 6.23
C GLU A 214 12.63 -3.37 5.67
N ALA A 215 12.68 -3.18 4.34
CA ALA A 215 13.72 -2.40 3.68
C ALA A 215 13.64 -0.91 4.02
N PHE A 216 12.42 -0.38 4.16
CA PHE A 216 12.21 1.01 4.56
C PHE A 216 12.67 1.26 5.99
N ASP A 217 12.25 0.43 6.95
CA ASP A 217 12.68 0.53 8.34
C ASP A 217 14.21 0.38 8.46
N ALA A 218 14.82 -0.60 7.78
CA ALA A 218 16.27 -0.75 7.74
C ALA A 218 17.00 0.49 7.17
N GLN A 219 16.36 1.22 6.24
CA GLN A 219 16.92 2.45 5.71
C GLN A 219 16.80 3.63 6.69
N LEU A 220 15.70 3.72 7.44
CA LEU A 220 15.53 4.71 8.51
C LEU A 220 16.53 4.48 9.66
N GLU A 221 16.74 3.24 10.07
CA GLU A 221 17.72 2.88 11.10
C GLU A 221 19.14 3.31 10.70
N ARG A 222 19.53 3.14 9.43
CA ARG A 222 20.83 3.60 8.92
C ARG A 222 21.00 5.11 9.00
N TRP A 223 19.91 5.86 8.96
CA TRP A 223 19.91 7.31 9.16
C TRP A 223 19.71 7.71 10.63
N ASN A 224 19.67 6.74 11.55
CA ASN A 224 19.33 6.91 12.97
C ASN A 224 17.98 7.61 13.17
N LEU A 225 17.00 7.31 12.30
CA LEU A 225 15.63 7.77 12.40
C LEU A 225 14.74 6.69 13.03
N PRO A 226 13.66 7.07 13.73
CA PRO A 226 12.68 6.11 14.24
C PRO A 226 12.08 5.28 13.11
N THR A 227 11.96 3.97 13.32
CA THR A 227 11.26 3.06 12.41
C THR A 227 9.76 3.25 12.46
N VAL A 228 9.06 2.84 11.39
CA VAL A 228 7.60 2.85 11.29
C VAL A 228 7.00 1.63 11.97
N GLY A 229 7.68 0.47 11.94
CA GLY A 229 7.16 -0.75 12.54
C GLY A 229 5.96 -1.34 11.79
N GLY A 230 5.90 -1.15 10.48
CA GLY A 230 4.75 -1.54 9.63
C GLY A 230 4.39 -3.03 9.71
N LYS A 231 5.37 -3.90 10.01
CA LYS A 231 5.14 -5.34 10.18
C LYS A 231 4.24 -5.70 11.37
N GLU A 232 4.23 -4.86 12.41
CA GLU A 232 3.35 -5.04 13.57
C GLU A 232 2.06 -4.22 13.43
N PHE A 233 2.19 -2.93 13.10
CA PHE A 233 1.07 -1.98 13.06
C PHE A 233 0.02 -2.33 11.99
N VAL A 234 0.47 -2.78 10.82
CA VAL A 234 -0.40 -3.04 9.66
C VAL A 234 -0.87 -4.49 9.67
N THR A 235 -2.19 -4.70 9.59
CA THR A 235 -2.75 -6.02 9.29
C THR A 235 -2.78 -6.19 7.78
N LEU A 236 -1.93 -7.06 7.23
CA LEU A 236 -1.87 -7.32 5.79
C LEU A 236 -2.61 -8.62 5.45
N GLY A 237 -3.53 -8.55 4.48
CA GLY A 237 -4.32 -9.68 4.00
C GLY A 237 -3.49 -10.92 3.67
N SER A 238 -4.01 -12.09 4.03
CA SER A 238 -3.31 -13.36 3.86
C SER A 238 -3.61 -14.02 2.51
N VAL A 239 -2.59 -14.62 1.91
CA VAL A 239 -2.69 -15.38 0.66
C VAL A 239 -2.24 -16.81 0.91
N PHE A 240 -3.16 -17.76 0.82
CA PHE A 240 -2.92 -19.17 1.17
C PHE A 240 -2.96 -20.07 -0.06
N SER A 241 -2.23 -21.18 -0.04
CA SER A 241 -2.58 -22.31 -0.91
C SER A 241 -3.69 -23.16 -0.29
N ASN A 242 -4.40 -23.93 -1.11
CA ASN A 242 -5.36 -24.92 -0.62
C ASN A 242 -4.79 -25.87 0.45
N ARG A 243 -3.49 -26.19 0.38
CA ARG A 243 -2.81 -26.98 1.42
C ARG A 243 -2.69 -26.22 2.73
N GLN A 244 -2.30 -24.95 2.68
CA GLN A 244 -2.12 -24.11 3.86
C GLN A 244 -3.44 -23.92 4.63
N LEU A 245 -4.57 -23.85 3.93
CA LEU A 245 -5.89 -23.76 4.57
C LEU A 245 -6.23 -24.94 5.49
N ARG A 246 -5.64 -26.12 5.25
CA ARG A 246 -5.84 -27.34 6.05
C ARG A 246 -4.82 -27.50 7.17
N LEU A 247 -3.77 -26.68 7.21
CA LEU A 247 -2.79 -26.71 8.29
C LEU A 247 -3.39 -26.13 9.56
N GLU A 248 -2.79 -26.45 10.69
CA GLU A 248 -3.15 -25.85 11.96
C GLU A 248 -2.53 -24.46 12.11
N VAL A 249 -3.18 -23.58 12.88
CA VAL A 249 -2.72 -22.21 13.12
C VAL A 249 -1.26 -22.17 13.58
N ARG A 250 -0.86 -23.05 14.51
CA ARG A 250 0.52 -23.15 15.03
C ARG A 250 1.60 -23.40 13.97
N GLN A 251 1.21 -23.91 12.81
CA GLN A 251 2.16 -24.23 11.74
C GLN A 251 2.48 -23.02 10.86
N LEU A 252 1.60 -22.00 10.82
CA LEU A 252 1.77 -20.82 9.98
C LEU A 252 1.88 -19.51 10.77
N PHE A 253 1.33 -19.46 11.98
CA PHE A 253 1.23 -18.25 12.78
C PHE A 253 1.72 -18.46 14.21
N GLN A 254 2.37 -17.44 14.75
CA GLN A 254 2.61 -17.26 16.17
C GLN A 254 1.68 -16.16 16.67
N ILE A 255 1.09 -16.36 17.85
CA ILE A 255 0.29 -15.36 18.52
C ILE A 255 1.20 -14.60 19.49
N SER A 256 1.37 -13.31 19.26
CA SER A 256 2.10 -12.40 20.15
C SER A 256 1.14 -11.44 20.83
N HIS A 257 1.56 -10.97 22.01
CA HIS A 257 1.02 -9.72 22.54
C HIS A 257 1.55 -8.58 21.68
N SER A 258 0.69 -7.66 21.29
CA SER A 258 1.13 -6.41 20.69
C SER A 258 1.46 -5.40 21.78
N GLU A 259 2.49 -4.60 21.53
CA GLU A 259 2.83 -3.45 22.41
C GLU A 259 1.80 -2.31 22.26
N ILE A 260 1.04 -2.32 21.16
CA ILE A 260 -0.05 -1.39 20.88
C ILE A 260 -1.43 -2.01 21.13
N GLN A 261 -2.45 -1.17 21.20
CA GLN A 261 -3.80 -1.55 21.62
C GLN A 261 -4.68 -1.94 20.44
N ASP A 262 -5.70 -2.75 20.72
CA ASP A 262 -6.76 -3.02 19.77
C ASP A 262 -7.62 -1.74 19.58
N LYS A 263 -7.88 -1.37 18.33
CA LYS A 263 -8.52 -0.09 18.01
C LYS A 263 -9.96 -0.01 18.51
N ALA A 264 -10.69 -1.13 18.53
CA ALA A 264 -12.09 -1.20 18.90
C ALA A 264 -12.29 -1.21 20.42
N THR A 265 -11.48 -2.00 21.12
CA THR A 265 -11.63 -2.24 22.56
C THR A 265 -10.74 -1.35 23.42
N LYS A 266 -9.69 -0.75 22.85
CA LYS A 266 -8.63 0.00 23.55
C LYS A 266 -7.92 -0.82 24.64
N GLN A 267 -8.00 -2.15 24.52
CA GLN A 267 -7.32 -3.10 25.39
C GLN A 267 -6.05 -3.61 24.69
N ARG A 268 -5.21 -4.34 25.42
CA ARG A 268 -4.04 -4.99 24.84
C ARG A 268 -4.48 -5.96 23.72
N ALA A 269 -3.91 -5.77 22.54
CA ALA A 269 -4.20 -6.63 21.38
C ALA A 269 -3.35 -7.91 21.40
N TYR A 270 -3.88 -8.93 20.75
CA TYR A 270 -3.12 -10.12 20.36
C TYR A 270 -3.09 -10.18 18.84
N ILE A 271 -1.93 -10.46 18.27
CA ILE A 271 -1.75 -10.46 16.82
C ILE A 271 -1.23 -11.81 16.34
N GLY A 272 -1.74 -12.24 15.19
CA GLY A 272 -1.23 -13.39 14.45
C GLY A 272 -0.10 -12.97 13.54
N ILE A 273 1.13 -13.29 13.92
CA ILE A 273 2.34 -13.02 13.14
C ILE A 273 2.69 -14.25 12.32
N GLY A 274 2.88 -14.07 11.00
CA GLY A 274 3.32 -15.14 10.13
C GLY A 274 4.70 -15.67 10.54
N VAL A 275 4.84 -16.98 10.73
CA VAL A 275 6.10 -17.61 11.17
C VAL A 275 7.24 -17.29 10.20
N THR A 276 6.95 -17.23 8.91
CA THR A 276 7.96 -17.08 7.85
C THR A 276 8.29 -15.63 7.53
N ASP A 277 7.30 -14.74 7.53
CA ASP A 277 7.43 -13.37 7.05
C ASP A 277 7.42 -12.34 8.20
N GLN A 278 7.09 -12.77 9.42
CA GLN A 278 6.98 -11.95 10.62
C GLN A 278 6.03 -10.75 10.45
N GLN A 279 5.04 -10.88 9.57
CA GLN A 279 4.03 -9.86 9.31
C GLN A 279 2.76 -10.15 10.11
N ASN A 280 2.19 -9.12 10.73
CA ASN A 280 0.85 -9.16 11.30
C ASN A 280 -0.19 -9.44 10.21
N ALA A 281 -0.88 -10.56 10.34
CA ALA A 281 -1.89 -11.06 9.42
C ALA A 281 -3.32 -10.89 9.94
N PHE A 282 -3.51 -10.80 11.25
CA PHE A 282 -4.81 -10.61 11.89
C PHE A 282 -4.66 -10.16 13.34
N VAL A 283 -5.66 -9.43 13.83
CA VAL A 283 -5.81 -9.08 15.24
C VAL A 283 -6.89 -9.97 15.87
N LEU A 284 -6.60 -10.50 17.05
CA LEU A 284 -7.50 -11.37 17.80
C LEU A 284 -8.24 -10.58 18.87
N PRO A 285 -9.49 -10.95 19.16
CA PRO A 285 -10.20 -10.40 20.30
C PRO A 285 -9.48 -10.74 21.62
N THR A 286 -9.68 -9.90 22.63
CA THR A 286 -9.16 -10.18 23.97
C THR A 286 -9.72 -11.52 24.48
N PRO A 287 -8.87 -12.45 24.95
CA PRO A 287 -9.33 -13.72 25.47
C PRO A 287 -10.20 -13.52 26.71
N PRO A 288 -11.19 -14.40 26.96
CA PRO A 288 -12.01 -14.33 28.17
C PRO A 288 -11.15 -14.37 29.44
N GLN A 289 -11.50 -13.54 30.43
CA GLN A 289 -10.81 -13.52 31.73
C GLN A 289 -10.77 -14.92 32.34
N ASN A 290 -9.60 -15.30 32.87
CA ASN A 290 -9.32 -16.60 33.51
C ASN A 290 -9.43 -17.85 32.60
N LYS A 291 -9.49 -17.69 31.27
CA LYS A 291 -9.51 -18.82 30.30
C LYS A 291 -8.54 -18.62 29.12
N SER A 292 -7.55 -17.74 29.25
CA SER A 292 -6.59 -17.43 28.17
C SER A 292 -5.84 -18.67 27.66
N GLU A 293 -5.39 -19.55 28.56
CA GLU A 293 -4.66 -20.77 28.17
C GLU A 293 -5.51 -21.70 27.29
N VAL A 294 -6.77 -21.93 27.69
CA VAL A 294 -7.71 -22.78 26.94
C VAL A 294 -8.05 -22.14 25.59
N PHE A 295 -8.24 -20.82 25.59
CA PHE A 295 -8.51 -20.05 24.37
C PHE A 295 -7.38 -20.20 23.34
N PHE A 296 -6.13 -19.96 23.74
CA PHE A 296 -5.00 -20.08 22.82
C PHE A 296 -4.72 -21.53 22.41
N LYS A 297 -4.83 -22.50 23.32
CA LYS A 297 -4.66 -23.92 22.96
C LYS A 297 -5.67 -24.38 21.91
N HIS A 298 -6.93 -23.98 22.06
CA HIS A 298 -7.97 -24.25 21.07
C HIS A 298 -7.62 -23.60 19.73
N MET A 299 -7.34 -22.30 19.74
CA MET A 299 -7.02 -21.55 18.53
C MET A 299 -5.82 -22.12 17.77
N TYR A 300 -4.73 -22.45 18.46
CA TYR A 300 -3.55 -23.04 17.83
C TYR A 300 -3.80 -24.40 17.18
N GLY A 301 -4.82 -25.14 17.64
CA GLY A 301 -5.24 -26.42 17.08
C GLY A 301 -6.30 -26.31 15.97
N MET A 302 -6.88 -25.13 15.74
CA MET A 302 -7.82 -24.92 14.63
C MET A 302 -7.10 -25.02 13.29
N SER A 303 -7.82 -25.42 12.24
CA SER A 303 -7.32 -25.22 10.89
C SER A 303 -7.30 -23.73 10.53
N ILE A 304 -6.44 -23.34 9.60
CA ILE A 304 -6.39 -21.96 9.09
C ILE A 304 -7.74 -21.53 8.53
N LYS A 305 -8.39 -22.42 7.77
CA LYS A 305 -9.72 -22.17 7.22
C LYS A 305 -10.74 -21.86 8.32
N ASP A 306 -10.83 -22.73 9.33
CA ASP A 306 -11.81 -22.56 10.41
C ASP A 306 -11.55 -21.28 11.21
N LEU A 307 -10.28 -20.93 11.45
CA LEU A 307 -9.93 -19.68 12.15
C LEU A 307 -10.40 -18.46 11.36
N PHE A 308 -10.05 -18.38 10.08
CA PHE A 308 -10.37 -17.23 9.24
C PHE A 308 -11.88 -17.09 9.03
N GLU A 309 -12.61 -18.20 8.85
CA GLU A 309 -14.07 -18.20 8.77
C GLU A 309 -14.73 -17.79 10.09
N GLN A 310 -14.25 -18.32 11.23
CA GLN A 310 -14.78 -17.99 12.55
C GLN A 310 -14.59 -16.51 12.91
N LEU A 311 -13.47 -15.92 12.50
CA LEU A 311 -13.16 -14.51 12.76
C LEU A 311 -13.64 -13.57 11.65
N ASN A 312 -14.29 -14.09 10.61
CA ASN A 312 -14.71 -13.35 9.43
C ASN A 312 -13.55 -12.53 8.81
N LEU A 313 -12.36 -13.13 8.74
CA LEU A 313 -11.16 -12.51 8.20
C LEU A 313 -11.06 -12.75 6.69
N PRO A 314 -10.82 -11.71 5.89
CA PRO A 314 -10.62 -11.88 4.46
C PRO A 314 -9.28 -12.58 4.17
N TYR A 315 -9.28 -13.45 3.18
CA TYR A 315 -8.07 -14.07 2.61
C TYR A 315 -8.29 -14.41 1.14
N SER A 316 -7.20 -14.58 0.39
CA SER A 316 -7.25 -15.11 -0.96
C SER A 316 -6.51 -16.44 -1.11
N VAL A 317 -6.86 -17.18 -2.15
CA VAL A 317 -6.27 -18.50 -2.44
C VAL A 317 -5.47 -18.44 -3.74
N ARG A 318 -4.26 -18.99 -3.70
CA ARG A 318 -3.40 -19.22 -4.87
C ARG A 318 -3.38 -20.69 -5.29
#